data_AF-A0A2K8T3S8-F1
#
_entry.id   AF-A0A2K8T3S8-F1
#
_cell.length_a   1.000
_cell.length_b   1.000
_cell.length_c   1.000
_cell.angle_alpha   90.00
_cell.angle_beta   90.00
_cell.angle_gamma   90.00
#
_symmetry.space_group_name_H-M   'P 1'
#
loop_
_entity.id
_entity.type
_entity.pdbx_description
1 polymer ?
#
loop_
_entity_poly.entity_id
_entity_poly.type
_entity_poly.pdbx_seq_one_letter_code
_entity_poly.pdbx_strand_id
1 'polypeptide(L)'
;MLTLDREESLGALHYDDLNSSIKDTFATIDQFELQAVEQIRLMHDERMYRIAGYKNFSEYCQGELHVYGGYRRINQLLGASKVIVAAGELGPQIKNERQARPLLRLVKEPEKLIAAITLALESNPEPTESDFAAAANIVAPMPRVRKPFHQEPLVPKNQEPLVPKKAKVTISSPEHPRYGESGVIEASAPNNSQQIVTFGDGERLLVNNTDLDVALVSQSNQRTYPPEYAEALAALKEQHKLELERLSQELRIGLQAEVSARAEAQVSEQIQSMHFLYKEQKEQNIQLQQRLDEMEGLRNLEIENQQLHQRIQELEHALLERPQQQWGNTMTEWH
;
A
#
# COMPACT_ATOMS: atom_id res chain seq x y z
N MET A 1 58.97 1.72 16.47
CA MET A 1 58.71 0.83 15.32
C MET A 1 57.89 -0.34 15.82
N LEU A 2 56.59 -0.30 15.59
CA LEU A 2 55.66 -1.41 15.72
C LEU A 2 54.75 -1.26 14.50
N THR A 3 55.17 -1.87 13.40
CA THR A 3 54.38 -2.01 12.19
C THR A 3 53.21 -2.93 12.53
N LEU A 4 52.03 -2.35 12.66
CA LEU A 4 50.78 -3.10 12.63
C LEU A 4 50.57 -3.49 11.17
N ASP A 5 50.91 -4.73 10.86
CA ASP A 5 50.59 -5.39 9.59
C ASP A 5 49.07 -5.38 9.42
N ARG A 6 48.59 -4.41 8.64
CA ARG A 6 47.16 -4.17 8.36
C ARG A 6 46.61 -5.14 7.31
N GLU A 7 47.40 -6.12 6.89
CA GLU A 7 47.05 -7.04 5.80
C GLU A 7 46.58 -8.43 6.29
N GLU A 8 46.70 -8.76 7.57
CA GLU A 8 46.27 -10.08 8.11
C GLU A 8 44.88 -10.08 8.78
N SER A 9 44.18 -8.95 8.85
CA SER A 9 42.80 -8.87 9.38
C SER A 9 41.72 -8.60 8.32
N LEU A 10 42.02 -8.88 7.05
CA LEU A 10 41.02 -9.13 6.01
C LEU A 10 40.72 -10.64 5.90
N GLY A 11 40.71 -11.32 7.05
CA GLY A 11 40.15 -12.66 7.15
C GLY A 11 38.72 -12.62 6.64
N ALA A 12 38.44 -13.45 5.62
CA ALA A 12 37.20 -13.57 4.88
C ALA A 12 36.00 -12.95 5.63
N LEU A 13 35.49 -11.81 5.14
CA LEU A 13 34.15 -11.39 5.48
C LEU A 13 33.24 -12.56 5.12
N HIS A 14 32.85 -13.35 6.10
CA HIS A 14 31.92 -14.45 5.92
C HIS A 14 30.59 -13.83 5.55
N TYR A 15 30.35 -13.70 4.24
CA TYR A 15 29.11 -13.17 3.70
C TYR A 15 27.89 -13.91 4.24
N ASP A 16 28.04 -15.16 4.67
CA ASP A 16 27.01 -15.95 5.32
C ASP A 16 26.64 -15.42 6.72
N ASP A 17 27.60 -14.94 7.51
CA ASP A 17 27.37 -14.32 8.82
C ASP A 17 26.74 -12.93 8.69
N LEU A 18 27.11 -12.20 7.65
CA LEU A 18 26.51 -10.90 7.32
C LEU A 18 25.08 -11.07 6.80
N ASN A 19 24.84 -12.08 5.98
CA ASN A 19 23.53 -12.41 5.43
C ASN A 19 22.60 -13.00 6.51
N SER A 20 23.10 -13.82 7.44
CA SER A 20 22.33 -14.30 8.59
C SER A 20 21.99 -13.15 9.54
N SER A 21 22.96 -12.28 9.87
CA SER A 21 22.70 -11.08 10.69
C SER A 21 21.68 -10.15 10.05
N ILE A 22 21.75 -9.92 8.72
CA ILE A 22 20.75 -9.12 8.00
C ILE A 22 19.37 -9.79 8.05
N LYS A 23 19.28 -11.10 7.82
CA LYS A 23 18.01 -11.84 7.91
C LYS A 23 17.42 -11.80 9.31
N ASP A 24 18.25 -11.94 10.34
CA ASP A 24 17.84 -11.86 11.74
C ASP A 24 17.33 -10.44 12.07
N THR A 25 17.96 -9.39 11.52
CA THR A 25 17.44 -8.02 11.70
C THR A 25 16.09 -7.79 11.03
N PHE A 26 15.87 -8.32 9.81
CA PHE A 26 14.56 -8.23 9.18
C PHE A 26 13.52 -9.06 9.92
N ALA A 27 13.86 -10.27 10.36
CA ALA A 27 12.95 -11.12 11.13
C ALA A 27 12.56 -10.49 12.49
N THR A 28 13.49 -9.81 13.17
CA THR A 28 13.20 -9.11 14.42
C THR A 28 12.33 -7.87 14.20
N ILE A 29 12.52 -7.15 13.09
CA ILE A 29 11.63 -6.04 12.68
C ILE A 29 10.23 -6.57 12.38
N ASP A 30 10.10 -7.63 11.60
CA ASP A 30 8.80 -8.24 11.26
C ASP A 30 8.07 -8.74 12.51
N GLN A 31 8.79 -9.37 13.44
CA GLN A 31 8.24 -9.80 14.73
C GLN A 31 7.75 -8.61 15.57
N PHE A 32 8.52 -7.52 15.61
CA PHE A 32 8.13 -6.31 16.32
C PHE A 32 6.87 -5.68 15.70
N GLU A 33 6.77 -5.61 14.38
CA GLU A 33 5.58 -5.10 13.69
C GLU A 33 4.35 -5.94 14.01
N LEU A 34 4.47 -7.27 13.95
CA LEU A 34 3.39 -8.18 14.30
C LEU A 34 2.94 -8.00 15.76
N GLN A 35 3.89 -7.91 16.69
CA GLN A 35 3.60 -7.64 18.10
C GLN A 35 2.91 -6.29 18.30
N ALA A 36 3.38 -5.23 17.64
CA ALA A 36 2.79 -3.91 17.76
C ALA A 36 1.35 -3.87 17.24
N VAL A 37 1.08 -4.51 16.10
CA VAL A 37 -0.28 -4.62 15.53
C VAL A 37 -1.19 -5.40 16.47
N GLU A 38 -0.71 -6.51 17.03
CA GLU A 38 -1.48 -7.33 17.96
C GLU A 38 -1.82 -6.56 19.25
N GLN A 39 -0.86 -5.82 19.82
CA GLN A 39 -1.09 -4.99 21.00
C GLN A 39 -2.10 -3.88 20.73
N ILE A 40 -2.00 -3.17 19.60
CA ILE A 40 -2.98 -2.14 19.22
C ILE A 40 -4.38 -2.74 19.06
N ARG A 41 -4.47 -3.95 18.51
CA ARG A 41 -5.74 -4.67 18.38
C ARG A 41 -6.33 -5.06 19.74
N LEU A 42 -5.51 -5.59 20.65
CA LEU A 42 -5.94 -5.89 22.02
C LEU A 42 -6.45 -4.63 22.73
N MET A 43 -5.73 -3.52 22.63
CA MET A 43 -6.16 -2.23 23.19
C MET A 43 -7.51 -1.75 22.63
N HIS A 44 -7.74 -1.97 21.34
CA HIS A 44 -9.03 -1.68 20.70
C HIS A 44 -10.15 -2.58 21.24
N ASP A 45 -9.90 -3.90 21.31
CA ASP A 45 -10.88 -4.91 21.70
C ASP A 45 -11.25 -4.83 23.19
N GLU A 46 -10.28 -4.52 24.04
CA GLU A 46 -10.47 -4.21 25.47
C GLU A 46 -11.13 -2.85 25.72
N ARG A 47 -11.39 -2.08 24.65
CA ARG A 47 -12.03 -0.76 24.70
C ARG A 47 -11.31 0.21 25.63
N MET A 48 -9.97 0.16 25.66
CA MET A 48 -9.13 1.05 26.47
C MET A 48 -9.45 2.54 26.25
N TYR A 49 -9.83 2.91 25.03
CA TYR A 49 -10.30 4.26 24.69
C TYR A 49 -11.49 4.74 25.54
N ARG A 50 -12.39 3.85 25.96
CA ARG A 50 -13.52 4.20 26.83
C ARG A 50 -13.10 4.41 28.27
N ILE A 51 -12.12 3.63 28.74
CA ILE A 51 -11.53 3.78 30.09
C ILE A 51 -10.82 5.14 30.18
N ALA A 52 -10.12 5.53 29.11
CA ALA A 52 -9.47 6.83 28.99
C ALA A 52 -10.43 8.01 28.68
N GLY A 53 -11.75 7.76 28.56
CA GLY A 53 -12.77 8.81 28.38
C GLY A 53 -13.00 9.30 26.95
N TYR A 54 -12.45 8.62 25.94
CA TYR A 54 -12.67 8.94 24.52
C TYR A 54 -13.89 8.20 23.94
N LYS A 55 -14.54 8.80 22.93
CA LYS A 55 -15.77 8.25 22.34
C LYS A 55 -15.49 7.06 21.42
N ASN A 56 -14.35 7.07 20.74
CA ASN A 56 -13.92 6.02 19.80
C ASN A 56 -12.40 5.86 19.84
N PHE A 57 -11.92 4.73 19.33
CA PHE A 57 -10.50 4.39 19.34
C PHE A 57 -9.66 5.36 18.50
N SER A 58 -10.22 5.91 17.42
CA SER A 58 -9.52 6.88 16.58
C SER A 58 -9.20 8.18 17.33
N GLU A 59 -10.14 8.67 18.14
CA GLU A 59 -9.94 9.85 19.00
C GLU A 59 -8.91 9.59 20.08
N TYR A 60 -8.95 8.39 20.69
CA TYR A 60 -7.93 7.96 21.66
C TYR A 60 -6.55 7.94 21.03
N CYS A 61 -6.36 7.27 19.89
CA CYS A 61 -5.09 7.25 19.18
C CYS A 61 -4.65 8.67 18.76
N GLN A 62 -5.56 9.51 18.27
CA GLN A 62 -5.23 10.90 17.92
C GLN A 62 -4.81 11.71 19.16
N GLY A 63 -5.42 11.48 20.32
CA GLY A 63 -5.09 12.10 21.60
C GLY A 63 -3.71 11.66 22.11
N GLU A 64 -3.44 10.36 22.14
CA GLU A 64 -2.13 9.80 22.53
C GLU A 64 -1.03 10.28 21.57
N LEU A 65 -1.30 10.28 20.27
CA LEU A 65 -0.36 10.72 19.25
C LEU A 65 -0.21 12.24 19.18
N HIS A 66 -1.07 13.03 19.85
CA HIS A 66 -1.01 14.49 19.82
C HIS A 66 0.33 15.02 20.34
N VAL A 67 0.92 14.35 21.34
CA VAL A 67 2.26 14.67 21.87
C VAL A 67 3.34 14.63 20.77
N TYR A 68 3.12 13.80 19.75
CA TYR A 68 4.01 13.63 18.60
C TYR A 68 3.53 14.38 17.34
N GLY A 69 2.54 15.27 17.46
CA GLY A 69 1.96 16.02 16.34
C GLY A 69 0.78 15.33 15.64
N GLY A 70 0.25 14.26 16.22
CA GLY A 70 -0.94 13.52 15.79
C GLY A 70 -0.78 12.80 14.44
N TYR A 71 -1.90 12.29 13.92
CA TYR A 71 -1.93 11.60 12.63
C TYR A 71 -1.33 12.41 11.49
N ARG A 72 -1.48 13.74 11.51
CA ARG A 72 -0.92 14.61 10.48
C ARG A 72 0.60 14.48 10.38
N ARG A 73 1.31 14.56 11.51
CA ARG A 73 2.78 14.47 11.53
C ARG A 73 3.26 13.06 11.18
N ILE A 74 2.55 12.04 11.62
CA ILE A 74 2.88 10.64 11.30
C ILE A 74 2.70 10.35 9.82
N ASN A 75 1.57 10.76 9.23
CA ASN A 75 1.32 10.59 7.79
C ASN A 75 2.36 11.31 6.92
N GLN A 76 2.84 12.46 7.40
CA GLN A 76 3.95 13.19 6.80
C GLN A 76 5.26 12.39 6.82
N LEU A 77 5.63 11.82 7.97
CA LEU A 77 6.84 11.00 8.12
C LEU A 77 6.74 9.69 7.31
N LEU A 78 5.59 9.02 7.35
CA LEU A 78 5.32 7.83 6.54
C LEU A 78 5.39 8.16 5.04
N GLY A 79 4.86 9.32 4.65
CA GLY A 79 4.98 9.82 3.28
C GLY A 79 6.44 10.00 2.87
N ALA A 80 7.24 10.65 3.71
CA ALA A 80 8.67 10.84 3.46
C ALA A 80 9.44 9.52 3.38
N SER A 81 9.16 8.58 4.28
CA SER A 81 9.75 7.24 4.26
C SER A 81 9.47 6.53 2.92
N LYS A 82 8.23 6.59 2.42
CA LYS A 82 7.89 6.03 1.10
C LYS A 82 8.69 6.65 -0.04
N VAL A 83 8.92 7.96 -0.01
CA VAL A 83 9.77 8.65 -1.01
C VAL A 83 11.21 8.15 -0.94
N ILE A 84 11.77 8.02 0.26
CA ILE A 84 13.16 7.56 0.47
C ILE A 84 13.32 6.12 -0.02
N VAL A 85 12.40 5.23 0.34
CA VAL A 85 12.43 3.83 -0.10
C VAL A 85 12.28 3.73 -1.62
N ALA A 86 11.36 4.49 -2.23
CA ALA A 86 11.18 4.50 -3.68
C ALA A 86 12.36 5.13 -4.44
N ALA A 87 13.14 6.00 -3.80
CA ALA A 87 14.33 6.62 -4.38
C ALA A 87 15.57 5.71 -4.37
N GLY A 88 15.55 4.60 -3.63
CA GLY A 88 16.66 3.65 -3.54
C GLY A 88 17.97 4.32 -3.14
N GLU A 89 18.98 4.24 -4.00
CA GLU A 89 20.33 4.77 -3.78
C GLU A 89 20.38 6.29 -3.55
N LEU A 90 19.40 7.04 -4.08
CA LEU A 90 19.32 8.49 -3.91
C LEU A 90 18.53 8.90 -2.65
N GLY A 91 17.93 7.94 -1.94
CA GLY A 91 17.17 8.16 -0.71
C GLY A 91 17.92 8.97 0.37
N PRO A 92 19.22 8.71 0.65
CA PRO A 92 19.99 9.45 1.66
C PRO A 92 20.16 10.94 1.40
N GLN A 93 19.90 11.42 0.17
CA GLN A 93 20.01 12.84 -0.17
C GLN A 93 18.78 13.64 0.28
N ILE A 94 17.67 12.96 0.60
CA ILE A 94 16.45 13.56 1.13
C ILE A 94 16.57 13.60 2.66
N LYS A 95 17.05 14.72 3.20
CA LYS A 95 17.35 14.86 4.63
C LYS A 95 16.09 15.04 5.50
N ASN A 96 15.04 15.64 4.96
CA ASN A 96 13.86 16.05 5.72
C ASN A 96 12.54 15.70 5.04
N GLU A 97 11.49 15.51 5.86
CA GLU A 97 10.13 15.27 5.40
C GLU A 97 9.60 16.36 4.45
N ARG A 98 10.00 17.63 4.68
CA ARG A 98 9.63 18.75 3.80
C ARG A 98 10.20 18.61 2.39
N GLN A 99 11.43 18.12 2.25
CA GLN A 99 12.05 17.87 0.94
C GLN A 99 11.37 16.70 0.21
N ALA A 100 10.83 15.73 0.95
CA ALA A 100 10.12 14.59 0.38
C ALA A 100 8.70 14.94 -0.11
N ARG A 101 8.03 15.94 0.48
CA ARG A 101 6.63 16.29 0.15
C ARG A 101 6.36 16.50 -1.34
N PRO A 102 7.15 17.27 -2.10
CA PRO A 102 6.87 17.52 -3.52
C PRO A 102 7.03 16.26 -4.39
N LEU A 103 7.84 15.31 -3.92
CA LEU A 103 8.19 14.07 -4.60
C LEU A 103 7.18 12.93 -4.33
N LEU A 104 6.36 13.06 -3.28
CA LEU A 104 5.43 12.01 -2.84
C LEU A 104 4.46 11.53 -3.95
N ARG A 105 4.08 12.43 -4.85
CA ARG A 105 3.23 12.10 -6.01
C ARG A 105 3.91 11.19 -7.05
N LEU A 106 5.25 11.22 -7.11
CA LEU A 106 6.06 10.45 -8.05
C LEU A 106 6.44 9.07 -7.50
N VAL A 107 6.07 8.74 -6.27
CA VAL A 107 6.36 7.43 -5.65
C VAL A 107 5.79 6.26 -6.48
N LYS A 108 4.66 6.47 -7.16
CA LYS A 108 4.07 5.47 -8.07
C LYS A 108 4.80 5.32 -9.40
N GLU A 109 5.68 6.27 -9.72
CA GLU A 109 6.44 6.36 -10.96
C GLU A 109 7.95 6.51 -10.62
N PRO A 110 8.62 5.44 -10.16
CA PRO A 110 9.96 5.51 -9.60
C PRO A 110 11.01 6.08 -10.57
N GLU A 111 10.85 5.84 -11.87
CA GLU A 111 11.73 6.40 -12.91
C GLU A 111 11.68 7.94 -12.93
N LYS A 112 10.49 8.52 -12.80
CA LYS A 112 10.31 9.98 -12.77
C LYS A 112 10.75 10.57 -11.44
N LEU A 113 10.62 9.82 -10.35
CA LEU A 113 11.14 10.20 -9.04
C LEU A 113 12.67 10.33 -9.07
N ILE A 114 13.36 9.31 -9.60
CA ILE A 114 14.83 9.30 -9.73
C ILE A 114 15.29 10.44 -10.66
N ALA A 115 14.60 10.64 -11.79
CA ALA A 115 14.89 11.75 -12.71
C ALA A 115 14.70 13.14 -12.04
N ALA A 116 13.69 13.30 -11.18
CA ALA A 116 13.47 14.56 -10.47
C ALA A 116 14.55 14.80 -9.40
N ILE A 117 14.99 13.75 -8.70
CA ILE A 117 16.04 13.87 -7.67
C ILE A 117 17.39 14.18 -8.31
N THR A 118 17.76 13.48 -9.39
CA THR A 118 19.00 13.73 -10.14
C THR A 118 19.04 15.15 -10.71
N LEU A 119 17.95 15.62 -11.33
CA LEU A 119 17.85 16.99 -11.84
C LEU A 119 18.02 18.03 -10.73
N ALA A 120 17.42 17.80 -9.55
CA ALA A 120 17.58 18.69 -8.41
C ALA A 120 19.05 18.75 -7.94
N LEU A 121 19.75 17.62 -7.87
CA LEU A 121 21.16 17.54 -7.47
C LEU A 121 22.12 18.19 -8.49
N GLU A 122 21.85 18.01 -9.78
CA GLU A 122 22.63 18.63 -10.85
C GLU A 122 22.52 20.16 -10.78
N SER A 123 21.34 20.66 -10.41
CA SER A 123 21.12 22.10 -10.24
C SER A 123 21.71 22.65 -8.93
N ASN A 124 21.62 21.89 -7.83
CA ASN A 124 22.12 22.26 -6.52
C ASN A 124 22.64 21.01 -5.78
N PRO A 125 23.92 20.98 -5.33
CA PRO A 125 24.47 19.83 -4.61
C PRO A 125 23.84 19.60 -3.23
N GLU A 126 23.21 20.62 -2.65
CA GLU A 126 22.36 20.51 -1.45
C GLU A 126 20.93 21.02 -1.75
N PRO A 127 20.08 20.19 -2.38
CA PRO A 127 18.77 20.62 -2.86
C PRO A 127 17.81 20.93 -1.71
N THR A 128 17.14 22.08 -1.81
CA THR A 128 16.11 22.53 -0.87
C THR A 128 14.72 22.05 -1.28
N GLU A 129 13.69 22.32 -0.46
CA GLU A 129 12.29 21.96 -0.77
C GLU A 129 11.82 22.55 -2.11
N SER A 130 12.21 23.80 -2.41
CA SER A 130 11.87 24.45 -3.68
C SER A 130 12.54 23.79 -4.88
N ASP A 131 13.77 23.31 -4.72
CA ASP A 131 14.54 22.72 -5.82
C ASP A 131 13.94 21.37 -6.22
N PHE A 132 13.58 20.55 -5.24
CA PHE A 132 12.84 19.31 -5.49
C PHE A 132 11.45 19.56 -6.07
N ALA A 133 10.75 20.61 -5.63
CA ALA A 133 9.45 20.96 -6.21
C ALA A 133 9.56 21.43 -7.68
N ALA A 134 10.58 22.22 -8.01
CA ALA A 134 10.86 22.66 -9.36
C ALA A 134 11.21 21.47 -10.26
N ALA A 135 12.13 20.62 -9.83
CA ALA A 135 12.52 19.42 -10.57
C ALA A 135 11.36 18.45 -10.79
N ALA A 136 10.55 18.20 -9.74
CA ALA A 136 9.36 17.38 -9.86
C ALA A 136 8.36 17.95 -10.87
N ASN A 137 8.17 19.27 -10.90
CA ASN A 137 7.28 19.94 -11.85
C ASN A 137 7.81 19.93 -13.29
N ILE A 138 9.12 19.87 -13.50
CA ILE A 138 9.73 19.71 -14.82
C ILE A 138 9.48 18.29 -15.34
N VAL A 139 9.76 17.27 -14.51
CA VAL A 139 9.64 15.86 -14.90
C VAL A 139 8.17 15.41 -15.03
N ALA A 140 7.31 15.93 -14.17
CA ALA A 140 5.89 15.64 -14.19
C ALA A 140 5.12 16.93 -13.87
N PRO A 141 4.74 17.74 -14.87
CA PRO A 141 3.99 18.96 -14.62
C PRO A 141 2.68 18.62 -13.93
N MET A 142 2.35 19.36 -12.86
CA MET A 142 1.03 19.24 -12.25
C MET A 142 -0.02 19.58 -13.31
N PRO A 143 -1.11 18.80 -13.44
CA PRO A 143 -2.26 19.26 -14.20
C PRO A 143 -2.68 20.58 -13.54
N ARG A 144 -2.59 21.68 -14.29
CA ARG A 144 -3.06 22.97 -13.83
C ARG A 144 -4.53 22.76 -13.49
N VAL A 145 -4.86 22.66 -12.20
CA VAL A 145 -6.20 22.95 -11.73
C VAL A 145 -6.40 24.39 -12.16
N ARG A 146 -7.05 24.57 -13.31
CA ARG A 146 -7.55 25.86 -13.73
C ARG A 146 -8.46 26.28 -12.60
N LYS A 147 -7.99 27.13 -11.69
CA LYS A 147 -8.89 28.06 -11.01
C LYS A 147 -9.70 28.67 -12.16
N PRO A 148 -11.04 28.52 -12.20
CA PRO A 148 -11.81 29.22 -13.20
C PRO A 148 -11.63 30.70 -12.89
N PHE A 149 -10.66 31.33 -13.57
CA PHE A 149 -10.71 32.75 -13.84
C PHE A 149 -12.08 32.98 -14.48
N HIS A 150 -12.83 33.94 -13.95
CA HIS A 150 -14.04 34.45 -14.56
C HIS A 150 -13.75 34.83 -16.02
N GLN A 151 -13.97 33.89 -16.93
CA GLN A 151 -14.25 34.21 -18.31
C GLN A 151 -15.75 34.44 -18.34
N GLU A 152 -16.13 35.71 -18.38
CA GLU A 152 -17.47 36.08 -18.83
C GLU A 152 -17.70 35.40 -20.18
N PRO A 153 -18.77 34.61 -20.34
CA PRO A 153 -19.05 34.00 -21.61
C PRO A 153 -19.34 35.09 -22.63
N LEU A 154 -18.59 35.08 -23.74
CA LEU A 154 -18.92 35.80 -24.96
C LEU A 154 -20.32 35.36 -25.41
N VAL A 155 -21.33 36.14 -25.02
CA VAL A 155 -22.71 35.98 -25.47
C VAL A 155 -22.75 36.18 -26.99
N PRO A 156 -23.28 35.23 -27.77
CA PRO A 156 -23.63 35.49 -29.16
C PRO A 156 -24.62 36.65 -29.21
N LYS A 157 -24.19 37.78 -29.78
CA LYS A 157 -25.09 38.89 -30.16
C LYS A 157 -26.12 38.31 -31.11
N ASN A 158 -27.36 38.13 -30.64
CA ASN A 158 -28.61 38.15 -31.42
C ASN A 158 -29.77 37.78 -30.49
N GLN A 159 -30.24 38.74 -29.70
CA GLN A 159 -31.63 38.77 -29.25
C GLN A 159 -32.09 40.22 -29.28
N GLU A 160 -33.04 40.51 -30.17
CA GLU A 160 -33.81 41.75 -30.13
C GLU A 160 -34.43 41.90 -28.73
N PRO A 161 -34.34 43.09 -28.09
CA PRO A 161 -34.89 43.26 -26.76
C PRO A 161 -36.41 43.14 -26.83
N LEU A 162 -36.96 42.03 -26.31
CA LEU A 162 -38.38 41.95 -25.96
C LEU A 162 -38.67 43.10 -24.99
N VAL A 163 -39.42 44.09 -25.45
CA VAL A 163 -39.94 45.19 -24.63
C VAL A 163 -40.65 44.58 -23.41
N PRO A 164 -40.20 44.86 -22.17
CA PRO A 164 -40.89 44.37 -20.99
C PRO A 164 -42.31 44.92 -21.01
N LYS A 165 -43.31 44.05 -20.85
CA LYS A 165 -44.70 44.45 -20.63
C LYS A 165 -44.73 45.39 -19.43
N LYS A 166 -45.02 46.67 -19.67
CA LYS A 166 -45.19 47.69 -18.63
C LYS A 166 -46.32 47.26 -17.69
N ALA A 167 -45.96 46.72 -16.53
CA ALA A 167 -46.93 46.33 -15.51
C ALA A 167 -47.29 47.57 -14.67
N LYS A 168 -48.59 47.86 -14.55
CA LYS A 168 -49.11 48.88 -13.64
C LYS A 168 -49.26 48.25 -12.25
N VAL A 169 -48.74 48.91 -11.23
CA VAL A 169 -48.72 48.41 -9.85
C VAL A 169 -49.09 49.55 -8.90
N THR A 170 -49.80 49.26 -7.82
CA THR A 170 -50.17 50.23 -6.78
C THR A 170 -49.48 49.92 -5.46
N ILE A 171 -49.16 50.96 -4.68
CA ILE A 171 -48.56 50.77 -3.35
C ILE A 171 -49.66 50.42 -2.35
N SER A 172 -49.61 49.19 -1.84
CA SER A 172 -50.58 48.59 -0.92
C SER A 172 -50.21 48.72 0.55
N SER A 173 -48.97 49.12 0.87
CA SER A 173 -48.52 49.28 2.26
C SER A 173 -48.91 50.64 2.85
N PRO A 174 -49.71 50.70 3.93
CA PRO A 174 -50.15 51.95 4.57
C PRO A 174 -49.01 52.70 5.29
N GLU A 175 -47.88 52.03 5.52
CA GLU A 175 -46.68 52.62 6.13
C GLU A 175 -45.78 53.32 5.08
N HIS A 176 -46.05 53.10 3.78
CA HIS A 176 -45.27 53.72 2.71
C HIS A 176 -45.75 55.16 2.45
N PRO A 177 -44.84 56.14 2.27
CA PRO A 177 -45.21 57.56 2.12
C PRO A 177 -46.08 57.87 0.89
N ARG A 178 -46.09 56.97 -0.09
CA ARG A 178 -46.88 57.04 -1.33
C ARG A 178 -48.02 56.00 -1.36
N TYR A 179 -48.53 55.60 -0.20
CA TYR A 179 -49.63 54.63 -0.10
C TYR A 179 -50.84 55.04 -0.96
N GLY A 180 -51.35 54.09 -1.76
CA GLY A 180 -52.48 54.31 -2.68
C GLY A 180 -52.10 54.92 -4.04
N GLU A 181 -50.85 55.31 -4.25
CA GLU A 181 -50.38 55.79 -5.56
C GLU A 181 -50.12 54.63 -6.53
N SER A 182 -50.43 54.87 -7.81
CA SER A 182 -50.19 53.93 -8.90
C SER A 182 -48.95 54.32 -9.70
N GLY A 183 -48.16 53.32 -10.10
CA GLY A 183 -46.97 53.50 -10.91
C GLY A 183 -46.80 52.39 -11.94
N VAL A 184 -45.77 52.53 -12.78
CA VAL A 184 -45.43 51.59 -13.84
C VAL A 184 -44.04 51.02 -13.59
N ILE A 185 -43.86 49.72 -13.80
CA ILE A 185 -42.54 49.10 -13.80
C ILE A 185 -42.03 49.10 -15.23
N GLU A 186 -41.05 49.96 -15.51
CA GLU A 186 -40.45 50.08 -16.85
C GLU A 186 -39.10 49.35 -16.96
N ALA A 187 -38.47 49.03 -15.83
CA ALA A 187 -37.15 48.43 -15.77
C ALA A 187 -37.15 47.07 -15.08
N SER A 188 -36.16 46.24 -15.41
CA SER A 188 -35.90 44.99 -14.70
C SER A 188 -35.62 45.26 -13.21
N ALA A 189 -36.20 44.43 -12.34
CA ALA A 189 -36.00 44.52 -10.90
C ALA A 189 -34.50 44.43 -10.53
N PRO A 190 -33.98 45.31 -9.66
CA PRO A 190 -32.57 45.25 -9.24
C PRO A 190 -32.27 44.05 -8.33
N ASN A 191 -33.26 43.52 -7.63
CA ASN A 191 -33.16 42.29 -6.83
C ASN A 191 -34.53 41.61 -6.69
N ASN A 192 -34.57 40.47 -6.01
CA ASN A 192 -35.78 39.64 -5.88
C ASN A 192 -36.81 40.19 -4.88
N SER A 193 -36.47 41.25 -4.13
CA SER A 193 -37.31 41.81 -3.07
C SER A 193 -37.76 43.24 -3.37
N GLN A 194 -37.27 43.87 -4.44
CA GLN A 194 -37.49 45.28 -4.74
C GLN A 194 -37.64 45.52 -6.22
N GLN A 195 -38.41 46.54 -6.58
CA GLN A 195 -38.67 46.95 -7.95
C GLN A 195 -38.56 48.45 -8.11
N ILE A 196 -38.19 48.87 -9.32
CA ILE A 196 -38.14 50.29 -9.68
C ILE A 196 -39.49 50.65 -10.27
N VAL A 197 -40.25 51.47 -9.55
CA VAL A 197 -41.57 51.96 -9.95
C VAL A 197 -41.45 53.42 -10.37
N THR A 198 -41.91 53.74 -11.58
CA THR A 198 -42.07 55.13 -12.07
C THR A 198 -43.49 55.60 -11.77
N PHE A 199 -43.63 56.67 -10.97
CA PHE A 199 -44.92 57.27 -10.61
C PHE A 199 -45.38 58.31 -11.64
N GLY A 200 -46.63 58.76 -11.53
CA GLY A 200 -47.23 59.76 -12.44
C GLY A 200 -46.46 61.09 -12.51
N ASP A 201 -45.72 61.42 -11.45
CA ASP A 201 -44.89 62.63 -11.37
C ASP A 201 -43.55 62.50 -12.12
N GLY A 202 -43.28 61.33 -12.71
CA GLY A 202 -42.02 61.00 -13.39
C GLY A 202 -40.90 60.54 -12.44
N GLU A 203 -41.12 60.57 -11.13
CA GLU A 203 -40.16 60.08 -10.13
C GLU A 203 -40.03 58.55 -10.17
N ARG A 204 -38.79 58.07 -10.05
CA ARG A 204 -38.45 56.64 -10.01
C ARG A 204 -38.03 56.27 -8.59
N LEU A 205 -38.79 55.39 -7.94
CA LEU A 205 -38.44 54.91 -6.61
C LEU A 205 -38.23 53.41 -6.60
N LEU A 206 -37.33 52.99 -5.72
CA LEU A 206 -37.12 51.59 -5.39
C LEU A 206 -38.11 51.20 -4.28
N VAL A 207 -39.10 50.38 -4.62
CA VAL A 207 -40.17 49.96 -3.71
C VAL A 207 -40.00 48.47 -3.40
N ASN A 208 -40.21 48.05 -2.16
CA ASN A 208 -40.18 46.63 -1.81
C ASN A 208 -41.39 45.90 -2.41
N ASN A 209 -41.18 44.65 -2.83
CA ASN A 209 -42.25 43.80 -3.39
C ASN A 209 -43.37 43.52 -2.37
N THR A 210 -43.09 43.64 -1.07
CA THR A 210 -44.08 43.51 0.01
C THR A 210 -45.06 44.69 0.06
N ASP A 211 -44.65 45.84 -0.47
CA ASP A 211 -45.40 47.09 -0.37
C ASP A 211 -46.27 47.34 -1.61
N LEU A 212 -46.25 46.41 -2.58
CA LEU A 212 -46.97 46.47 -3.84
C LEU A 212 -48.23 45.58 -3.78
N ASP A 213 -49.29 45.98 -4.48
CA ASP A 213 -50.57 45.26 -4.56
C ASP A 213 -50.48 43.94 -5.34
N VAL A 214 -49.59 43.87 -6.32
CA VAL A 214 -49.36 42.66 -7.10
C VAL A 214 -48.33 41.79 -6.39
N ALA A 215 -48.75 40.57 -6.00
CA ALA A 215 -47.84 39.49 -5.66
C ALA A 215 -47.02 39.11 -6.91
N LEU A 216 -45.94 39.85 -7.15
CA LEU A 216 -44.95 39.56 -8.18
C LEU A 216 -44.22 38.30 -7.74
N VAL A 217 -44.85 37.18 -8.08
CA VAL A 217 -44.47 35.80 -7.80
C VAL A 217 -42.96 35.69 -7.86
N SER A 218 -42.38 35.26 -6.74
CA SER A 218 -41.02 34.75 -6.64
C SER A 218 -40.84 33.77 -7.80
N GLN A 219 -40.23 34.21 -8.90
CA GLN A 219 -39.96 33.34 -10.03
C GLN A 219 -39.18 32.17 -9.47
N SER A 220 -39.82 30.99 -9.49
CA SER A 220 -39.31 29.78 -8.91
C SER A 220 -37.85 29.61 -9.32
N ASN A 221 -36.96 29.37 -8.36
CA ASN A 221 -35.52 29.10 -8.56
C ASN A 221 -35.22 27.91 -9.52
N GLN A 222 -36.23 27.35 -10.17
CA GLN A 222 -36.08 26.36 -11.22
C GLN A 222 -35.74 27.08 -12.52
N ARG A 223 -34.43 27.20 -12.79
CA ARG A 223 -33.95 27.37 -14.16
C ARG A 223 -34.57 26.28 -15.02
N THR A 224 -35.45 26.66 -15.93
CA THR A 224 -35.95 25.77 -16.99
C THR A 224 -34.78 25.51 -17.93
N TYR A 225 -34.01 24.46 -17.67
CA TYR A 225 -32.91 24.07 -18.54
C TYR A 225 -33.46 23.50 -19.86
N PRO A 226 -32.78 23.76 -20.99
CA PRO A 226 -33.11 23.13 -22.27
C PRO A 226 -33.20 21.60 -22.17
N PRO A 227 -34.08 20.94 -22.94
CA PRO A 227 -34.30 19.49 -22.87
C PRO A 227 -33.03 18.68 -23.20
N GLU A 228 -32.15 19.23 -24.03
CA GLU A 228 -30.84 18.65 -24.39
C GLU A 228 -29.96 18.36 -23.16
N TYR A 229 -30.05 19.19 -22.11
CA TYR A 229 -29.31 18.95 -20.86
C TYR A 229 -29.88 17.78 -20.07
N ALA A 230 -31.19 17.56 -20.13
CA ALA A 230 -31.82 16.42 -19.46
C ALA A 230 -31.39 15.11 -20.14
N GLU A 231 -31.33 15.09 -21.48
CA GLU A 231 -30.83 13.95 -22.24
C GLU A 231 -29.33 13.70 -22.00
N ALA A 232 -28.50 14.75 -22.00
CA ALA A 232 -27.07 14.63 -21.71
C ALA A 232 -26.82 14.10 -20.29
N LEU A 233 -27.58 14.56 -19.30
CA LEU A 233 -27.50 14.08 -17.92
C LEU A 233 -27.97 12.62 -17.79
N ALA A 234 -28.97 12.20 -18.56
CA ALA A 234 -29.43 10.82 -18.57
C ALA A 234 -28.37 9.90 -19.20
N ALA A 235 -27.84 10.26 -20.36
CA ALA A 235 -26.78 9.51 -21.04
C ALA A 235 -25.53 9.36 -20.16
N LEU A 236 -25.12 10.44 -19.49
CA LEU A 236 -23.95 10.42 -18.59
C LEU A 236 -24.18 9.54 -17.36
N LYS A 237 -25.41 9.53 -16.81
CA LYS A 237 -25.77 8.61 -15.72
C LYS A 237 -25.76 7.15 -16.16
N GLU A 238 -26.22 6.84 -17.37
CA GLU A 238 -26.17 5.48 -17.89
C GLU A 238 -24.75 5.00 -18.15
N GLN A 239 -23.90 5.85 -18.75
CA GLN A 239 -22.48 5.54 -18.94
C GLN A 239 -21.80 5.23 -17.61
N HIS A 240 -22.00 6.07 -16.58
CA HIS A 240 -21.41 5.82 -15.26
C HIS A 240 -21.91 4.51 -14.62
N LYS A 241 -23.18 4.15 -14.82
CA LYS A 241 -23.69 2.86 -14.32
C LYS A 241 -22.98 1.68 -14.98
N LEU A 242 -22.83 1.72 -16.30
CA LEU A 242 -22.14 0.67 -17.05
C LEU A 242 -20.65 0.57 -16.66
N GLU A 243 -19.99 1.70 -16.44
CA GLU A 243 -18.60 1.71 -15.97
C GLU A 243 -18.46 1.12 -14.56
N LEU A 244 -19.38 1.44 -13.65
CA LEU A 244 -19.38 0.86 -12.30
C LEU A 244 -19.63 -0.64 -12.33
N GLU A 245 -20.56 -1.11 -13.17
CA GLU A 245 -20.82 -2.54 -13.36
C GLU A 245 -19.57 -3.24 -13.91
N ARG A 246 -18.94 -2.67 -14.94
CA ARG A 246 -17.70 -3.19 -15.52
C ARG A 246 -16.57 -3.27 -14.48
N LEU A 247 -16.30 -2.19 -13.76
CA LEU A 247 -15.26 -2.15 -12.72
C LEU A 247 -15.56 -3.14 -11.60
N SER A 248 -16.82 -3.33 -11.22
CA SER A 248 -17.20 -4.32 -10.20
C SER A 248 -16.94 -5.76 -10.66
N GLN A 249 -17.17 -6.06 -11.93
CA GLN A 249 -16.86 -7.36 -12.52
C GLN A 249 -15.35 -7.60 -12.63
N GLU A 250 -14.60 -6.61 -13.11
CA GLU A 250 -13.13 -6.67 -13.19
C GLU A 250 -12.51 -6.89 -11.80
N LEU A 251 -12.99 -6.18 -10.76
CA LEU A 251 -12.55 -6.38 -9.38
C LEU A 251 -12.88 -7.79 -8.86
N ARG A 252 -14.07 -8.31 -9.16
CA ARG A 252 -14.46 -9.66 -8.74
C ARG A 252 -13.56 -10.73 -9.38
N ILE A 253 -13.25 -10.57 -10.66
CA ILE A 253 -12.35 -11.47 -11.40
C ILE A 253 -10.93 -11.36 -10.83
N GLY A 254 -10.45 -10.14 -10.59
CA GLY A 254 -9.13 -9.88 -10.00
C GLY A 254 -8.98 -10.54 -8.62
N LEU A 255 -9.96 -10.37 -7.73
CA LEU A 255 -9.95 -11.00 -6.41
C LEU A 255 -9.95 -12.54 -6.50
N GLN A 256 -10.73 -13.11 -7.43
CA GLN A 256 -10.74 -14.56 -7.63
C GLN A 256 -9.39 -15.07 -8.17
N ALA A 257 -8.75 -14.33 -9.08
CA ALA A 257 -7.43 -14.64 -9.59
C ALA A 257 -6.35 -14.56 -8.49
N GLU A 258 -6.41 -13.56 -7.60
CA GLU A 258 -5.48 -13.45 -6.48
C GLU A 258 -5.64 -14.58 -5.46
N VAL A 259 -6.88 -14.95 -5.12
CA VAL A 259 -7.15 -16.06 -4.21
C VAL A 259 -6.66 -17.38 -4.79
N SER A 260 -6.91 -17.64 -6.07
CA SER A 260 -6.42 -18.85 -6.74
C SER A 260 -4.90 -18.89 -6.82
N ALA A 261 -4.24 -17.78 -7.20
CA ALA A 261 -2.78 -17.70 -7.24
C ALA A 261 -2.13 -17.97 -5.86
N ARG A 262 -2.72 -17.45 -4.77
CA ARG A 262 -2.25 -17.72 -3.41
C ARG A 262 -2.43 -19.19 -3.02
N ALA A 263 -3.56 -19.80 -3.38
CA ALA A 263 -3.81 -21.21 -3.11
C ALA A 263 -2.83 -22.10 -3.88
N GLU A 264 -2.58 -21.80 -5.16
CA GLU A 264 -1.61 -22.52 -6.00
C GLU A 264 -0.19 -22.40 -5.45
N ALA A 265 0.21 -21.20 -5.01
CA ALA A 265 1.52 -20.98 -4.37
C ALA A 265 1.68 -21.84 -3.11
N GLN A 266 0.69 -21.82 -2.20
CA GLN A 266 0.72 -22.64 -0.98
C GLN A 266 0.80 -24.15 -1.28
N VAL A 267 0.01 -24.63 -2.24
CA VAL A 267 0.06 -26.04 -2.64
C VAL A 267 1.43 -26.38 -3.25
N SER A 268 1.99 -25.50 -4.07
CA SER A 268 3.30 -25.71 -4.68
C SER A 268 4.43 -25.79 -3.63
N GLU A 269 4.39 -24.94 -2.61
CA GLU A 269 5.34 -24.96 -1.49
C GLU A 269 5.21 -26.26 -0.67
N GLN A 270 3.97 -26.70 -0.40
CA GLN A 270 3.71 -27.97 0.29
C GLN A 270 4.22 -29.18 -0.51
N ILE A 271 4.04 -29.18 -1.82
CA ILE A 271 4.56 -30.26 -2.67
C ILE A 271 6.09 -30.27 -2.66
N GLN A 272 6.73 -29.10 -2.70
CA GLN A 272 8.19 -28.99 -2.65
C GLN A 272 8.76 -29.47 -1.31
N SER A 273 8.14 -29.09 -0.19
CA SER A 273 8.57 -29.55 1.14
C SER A 273 8.38 -31.07 1.31
N MET A 274 7.25 -31.60 0.88
CA MET A 274 7.00 -33.05 0.88
C MET A 274 8.00 -33.81 0.02
N HIS A 275 8.36 -33.28 -1.14
CA HIS A 275 9.37 -33.90 -2.00
C HIS A 275 10.77 -33.89 -1.37
N PHE A 276 11.14 -32.84 -0.63
CA PHE A 276 12.39 -32.81 0.12
C PHE A 276 12.41 -33.85 1.23
N LEU A 277 11.35 -33.93 2.05
CA LEU A 277 11.22 -34.92 3.11
C LEU A 277 11.26 -36.35 2.58
N TYR A 278 10.60 -36.61 1.45
CA TYR A 278 10.62 -37.92 0.81
C TYR A 278 12.03 -38.33 0.36
N LYS A 279 12.82 -37.39 -0.18
CA LYS A 279 14.22 -37.64 -0.53
C LYS A 279 15.07 -37.98 0.69
N GLU A 280 14.94 -37.20 1.76
CA GLU A 280 15.67 -37.44 3.00
C GLU A 280 15.31 -38.81 3.62
N GLN A 281 14.02 -39.14 3.66
CA GLN A 281 13.56 -40.45 4.14
C GLN A 281 14.12 -41.60 3.28
N LYS A 282 14.21 -41.41 1.96
CA LYS A 282 14.78 -42.41 1.05
C LYS A 282 16.28 -42.61 1.30
N GLU A 283 17.02 -41.53 1.52
CA GLU A 283 18.46 -41.60 1.84
C GLU A 283 18.69 -42.31 3.18
N GLN A 284 17.91 -41.98 4.22
CA GLN A 284 17.97 -42.68 5.51
C GLN A 284 17.67 -44.18 5.37
N ASN A 285 16.66 -44.55 4.58
CA ASN A 285 16.36 -45.96 4.33
C ASN A 285 17.53 -46.69 3.64
N ILE A 286 18.21 -46.05 2.68
CA ILE A 286 19.39 -46.64 2.04
C ILE A 286 20.52 -46.84 3.06
N GLN A 287 20.77 -45.86 3.93
CA GLN A 287 21.80 -45.98 4.98
C GLN A 287 21.46 -47.09 5.99
N LEU A 288 20.19 -47.22 6.38
CA LEU A 288 19.74 -48.29 7.26
C LEU A 288 19.91 -49.66 6.61
N GLN A 289 19.59 -49.78 5.32
CA GLN A 289 19.79 -51.02 4.58
C GLN A 289 21.27 -51.42 4.55
N GLN A 290 22.17 -50.47 4.26
CA GLN A 290 23.61 -50.72 4.28
C GLN A 290 24.11 -51.22 5.64
N ARG A 291 23.63 -50.63 6.75
CA ARG A 291 23.97 -51.08 8.10
C ARG A 291 23.43 -52.48 8.40
N LEU A 292 22.25 -52.83 7.90
CA LEU A 292 21.72 -54.19 8.04
C LEU A 292 22.61 -55.19 7.30
N ASP A 293 23.01 -54.88 6.07
CA ASP A 293 23.89 -55.74 5.27
C ASP A 293 25.27 -55.91 5.95
N GLU A 294 25.82 -54.84 6.54
CA GLU A 294 27.05 -54.90 7.34
C GLU A 294 26.91 -55.82 8.57
N MET A 295 25.79 -55.68 9.31
CA MET A 295 25.51 -56.50 10.48
C MET A 295 25.32 -57.98 10.12
N GLU A 296 24.71 -58.29 8.98
CA GLU A 296 24.62 -59.65 8.46
C GLU A 296 26.00 -60.21 8.09
N GLY A 297 26.86 -59.41 7.48
CA GLY A 297 28.26 -59.77 7.22
C GLY A 297 29.05 -60.10 8.48
N LEU A 298 28.93 -59.26 9.52
CA LEU A 298 29.56 -59.52 10.83
C LEU A 298 29.05 -60.81 11.47
N ARG A 299 27.74 -61.08 11.37
CA ARG A 299 27.15 -62.31 11.90
C ARG A 299 27.69 -63.55 11.19
N ASN A 300 27.88 -63.49 9.87
CA ASN A 300 28.48 -64.59 9.11
C ASN A 300 29.93 -64.85 9.54
N LEU A 301 30.73 -63.79 9.70
CA LEU A 301 32.10 -63.90 10.21
C LEU A 301 32.14 -64.51 11.62
N GLU A 302 31.19 -64.13 12.49
CA GLU A 302 31.08 -64.71 13.83
C GLU A 302 30.82 -66.22 13.77
N ILE A 303 29.94 -66.68 12.88
CA ILE A 303 29.66 -68.11 12.65
C ILE A 303 30.91 -68.84 12.12
N GLU A 304 31.59 -68.28 11.12
CA GLU A 304 32.83 -68.85 10.59
C GLU A 304 33.92 -68.97 11.66
N ASN A 305 34.07 -67.94 12.49
CA ASN A 305 35.05 -67.93 13.58
C ASN A 305 34.73 -69.00 14.64
N GLN A 306 33.44 -69.20 14.97
CA GLN A 306 33.00 -70.30 15.82
C GLN A 306 33.34 -71.68 15.22
N GLN A 307 33.11 -71.88 13.91
CA GLN A 307 33.47 -73.12 13.23
C GLN A 307 34.98 -73.36 13.22
N LEU A 308 35.78 -72.32 12.98
CA LEU A 308 37.24 -72.39 13.06
C LEU A 308 37.72 -72.76 14.46
N HIS A 309 37.14 -72.17 15.51
CA HIS A 309 37.45 -72.52 16.89
C HIS A 309 37.14 -73.99 17.20
N GLN A 310 35.97 -74.49 16.77
CA GLN A 310 35.64 -75.91 16.91
C GLN A 310 36.66 -76.79 16.19
N ARG A 311 37.06 -76.43 14.97
CA ARG A 311 38.04 -77.20 14.21
C ARG A 311 39.43 -77.20 14.85
N ILE A 312 39.86 -76.07 15.40
CA ILE A 312 41.11 -75.97 16.14
C ILE A 312 41.07 -76.88 17.38
N GLN A 313 39.98 -76.86 18.14
CA GLN A 313 39.80 -77.75 19.31
C GLN A 313 39.84 -79.22 18.90
N GLU A 314 39.17 -79.61 17.82
CA GLU A 314 39.24 -80.98 17.28
C GLU A 314 40.68 -81.38 16.92
N LEU A 315 41.43 -80.50 16.27
CA LEU A 315 42.83 -80.75 15.90
C LEU A 315 43.75 -80.82 17.12
N GLU A 316 43.55 -79.96 18.12
CA GLU A 316 44.27 -79.99 19.39
C GLU A 316 44.00 -81.29 20.15
N HIS A 317 42.75 -81.75 20.21
CA HIS A 317 42.40 -83.05 20.77
C HIS A 317 43.06 -84.20 19.99
N ALA A 318 43.02 -84.18 18.66
CA ALA A 318 43.66 -85.21 17.83
C ALA A 318 45.19 -85.24 18.03
N LEU A 319 45.83 -84.09 18.26
CA LEU A 319 47.25 -84.00 18.62
C LEU A 319 47.54 -84.57 20.00
N LEU A 320 46.68 -84.30 21.00
CA LEU A 320 46.80 -84.84 22.36
C LEU A 320 46.57 -86.36 22.41
N GLU A 321 45.65 -86.89 21.60
CA GLU A 321 45.41 -88.33 21.49
C GLU A 321 46.51 -89.06 20.69
N ARG A 322 47.26 -88.34 19.85
CA ARG A 322 48.43 -88.86 19.12
C ARG A 322 49.69 -88.05 19.40
N PRO A 323 50.19 -87.97 20.64
CA PRO A 323 51.24 -87.03 20.97
C PRO A 323 52.61 -87.43 20.40
N GLN A 324 52.79 -88.64 19.85
CA GLN A 324 54.09 -89.06 19.29
C GLN A 324 54.12 -90.35 18.46
N GLN A 325 52.99 -90.99 18.14
CA GLN A 325 53.00 -92.22 17.36
C GLN A 325 52.76 -91.93 15.88
N GLN A 326 53.83 -91.61 15.14
CA GLN A 326 54.07 -91.99 13.74
C GLN A 326 55.20 -91.21 13.04
N TRP A 327 55.76 -90.14 13.64
CA TRP A 327 56.90 -89.44 13.03
C TRP A 327 58.25 -90.18 13.20
N GLY A 328 58.30 -91.25 14.01
CA GLY A 328 59.53 -91.99 14.33
C GLY A 328 59.78 -93.29 13.55
N ASN A 329 58.84 -93.78 12.72
CA ASN A 329 58.94 -95.13 12.12
C ASN A 329 59.14 -95.17 10.60
N THR A 330 59.49 -94.07 9.94
CA THR A 330 59.78 -94.07 8.49
C THR A 330 61.27 -93.94 8.14
N MET A 331 62.18 -93.90 9.13
CA MET A 331 63.62 -93.71 8.92
C MET A 331 64.53 -94.85 9.41
N THR A 332 63.99 -96.04 9.69
CA THR A 332 64.78 -97.21 10.16
C THR A 332 64.50 -98.53 9.43
N GLU A 333 64.11 -98.49 8.15
CA GLU A 333 64.06 -99.69 7.29
C GLU A 333 64.86 -99.52 5.98
N TRP A 334 66.06 -98.93 6.08
CA TRP A 334 67.06 -99.01 5.01
C TRP A 334 68.41 -99.41 5.62
N HIS A 335 68.62 -100.71 5.80
CA HIS A 335 69.94 -101.35 5.78
C HIS A 335 69.85 -102.81 5.36
#